data_AF-A0A1M6PH87-F1
#
_entry.id   AF-A0A1M6PH87-F1
#
_cell.length_a   1.000
_cell.length_b   1.000
_cell.length_c   1.000
_cell.angle_alpha   90.00
_cell.angle_beta   90.00
_cell.angle_gamma   90.00
#
_symmetry.space_group_name_H-M   'P 1'
#
loop_
_entity.id
_entity.type
_entity.pdbx_description
1 polymer ?
#
loop_
_entity_poly.entity_id
_entity_poly.type
_entity_poly.pdbx_seq_one_letter_code
_entity_poly.pdbx_strand_id
1 'polypeptide(L)'
;MQLILPRVHVSWLCITLSLILFYAYFCMFTEAQDTLTGLLNRNVYDQYTKRLDHGVNGMVIVFDLDSFKQINDLYGHQWGDFCLQMTGRLIKDCFHKMGLCYRIGGDEFCVICKTMDEQQARDALRQFHRKIDETRKNKNLQGELPMVSTGYAIFHGSTGEYDMAVKKADAQMYGYKNNRKGNPDTLQKQ
;
A
#
# COMPACT_ATOMS: atom_id res chain seq x y z
N MET A 1 1.04 12.52 -54.36
CA MET A 1 2.22 12.55 -53.47
C MET A 1 2.27 11.40 -52.45
N GLN A 2 1.25 10.52 -52.38
CA GLN A 2 1.17 9.39 -51.43
C GLN A 2 1.74 8.04 -51.95
N LEU A 3 2.16 7.91 -53.21
CA LEU A 3 2.63 6.62 -53.78
C LEU A 3 4.16 6.53 -53.98
N ILE A 4 4.90 7.59 -53.66
CA ILE A 4 6.29 7.76 -54.14
C ILE A 4 7.34 7.30 -53.12
N LEU A 5 6.98 7.16 -51.82
CA LEU A 5 7.94 6.83 -50.76
C LEU A 5 7.37 5.78 -49.77
N PRO A 6 7.39 4.48 -50.11
CA PRO A 6 6.88 3.41 -49.24
C PRO A 6 7.59 3.33 -47.88
N ARG A 7 8.88 3.73 -47.82
CA ARG A 7 9.63 3.81 -46.56
C ARG A 7 9.03 4.81 -45.56
N VAL A 8 8.53 5.95 -46.04
CA VAL A 8 7.93 6.99 -45.18
C VAL A 8 6.60 6.50 -44.61
N HIS A 9 5.81 5.74 -45.38
CA HIS A 9 4.58 5.10 -44.88
C HIS A 9 4.83 4.05 -43.80
N VAL A 10 5.84 3.20 -44.00
CA VAL A 10 6.24 2.22 -42.98
C VAL A 10 6.68 2.94 -41.70
N SER A 11 7.45 4.03 -41.80
CA SER A 11 7.82 4.84 -40.64
C SER A 11 6.61 5.43 -39.91
N TRP A 12 5.62 5.97 -40.62
CA TRP A 12 4.39 6.47 -39.99
C TRP A 12 3.58 5.38 -39.30
N LEU A 13 3.45 4.20 -39.92
CA LEU A 13 2.78 3.05 -39.30
C LEU A 13 3.51 2.55 -38.05
N CYS A 14 4.84 2.53 -38.07
CA CYS A 14 5.62 2.19 -36.89
C CYS A 14 5.45 3.23 -35.77
N ILE A 15 5.47 4.52 -36.10
CA ILE A 15 5.28 5.61 -35.13
C ILE A 15 3.88 5.54 -34.52
N THR A 16 2.83 5.38 -35.33
CA THR A 16 1.45 5.29 -34.82
C THR A 16 1.26 4.05 -33.95
N LEU A 17 1.80 2.90 -34.35
CA LEU A 17 1.77 1.68 -33.55
C LEU A 17 2.53 1.86 -32.23
N SER A 18 3.72 2.47 -32.25
CA SER A 18 4.49 2.75 -31.04
C SER A 18 3.76 3.69 -30.09
N LEU A 19 3.07 4.72 -30.62
CA LEU A 19 2.27 5.63 -29.81
C LEU A 19 1.05 4.93 -29.19
N ILE A 20 0.37 4.06 -29.95
CA ILE A 20 -0.75 3.26 -29.44
C ILE A 20 -0.28 2.30 -28.35
N LEU A 21 0.83 1.61 -28.56
CA LEU A 21 1.41 0.71 -27.56
C LEU A 21 1.87 1.47 -26.31
N PHE A 22 2.48 2.64 -26.47
CA PHE A 22 2.85 3.50 -25.36
C PHE A 22 1.62 3.99 -24.58
N TYR A 23 0.57 4.43 -25.28
CA TYR A 23 -0.69 4.85 -24.66
C TYR A 23 -1.36 3.70 -23.91
N ALA A 24 -1.45 2.52 -24.52
CA ALA A 24 -1.99 1.32 -23.88
C ALA A 24 -1.18 0.95 -22.63
N TYR A 25 0.15 0.97 -22.73
CA TYR A 25 1.03 0.74 -21.58
C TYR A 25 0.80 1.77 -20.47
N PHE A 26 0.68 3.04 -20.82
CA PHE A 26 0.42 4.12 -19.87
C PHE A 26 -0.93 3.94 -19.16
N CYS A 27 -2.00 3.63 -19.91
CA CYS A 27 -3.32 3.32 -19.34
C CYS A 27 -3.24 2.14 -18.36
N MET A 28 -2.62 1.04 -18.77
CA MET A 28 -2.45 -0.13 -17.90
C MET A 28 -1.68 0.21 -16.61
N PHE A 29 -0.66 1.06 -16.72
CA PHE A 29 0.10 1.51 -15.55
C PHE A 29 -0.75 2.36 -14.61
N THR A 30 -1.55 3.29 -15.13
CA THR A 30 -2.45 4.11 -14.31
C THR A 30 -3.57 3.29 -13.68
N GLU A 31 -4.09 2.28 -14.38
CA GLU A 31 -5.11 1.37 -13.88
C GLU A 31 -4.60 0.43 -12.78
N ALA A 32 -3.28 0.26 -12.66
CA ALA A 32 -2.67 -0.56 -11.61
C ALA A 32 -2.52 0.19 -10.28
N GLN A 33 -2.56 1.53 -10.30
CA GLN A 33 -2.29 2.36 -9.14
C GLN A 33 -3.57 2.91 -8.53
N ASP A 34 -3.52 3.14 -7.21
CA ASP A 34 -4.49 3.97 -6.51
C ASP A 34 -4.17 5.44 -6.79
N THR A 35 -5.11 6.17 -7.37
CA THR A 35 -4.90 7.54 -7.85
C THR A 35 -4.59 8.52 -6.73
N LEU A 36 -5.07 8.25 -5.51
CA LEU A 36 -4.85 9.11 -4.36
C LEU A 36 -3.44 8.93 -3.80
N THR A 37 -3.02 7.68 -3.57
CA THR A 37 -1.79 7.37 -2.80
C THR A 37 -0.59 6.97 -3.68
N GLY A 38 -0.80 6.62 -4.94
CA GLY A 38 0.25 6.13 -5.85
C GLY A 38 0.80 4.74 -5.48
N LEU A 39 0.12 4.03 -4.58
CA LEU A 39 0.34 2.61 -4.31
C LEU A 39 -0.38 1.74 -5.34
N LEU A 40 -0.17 0.42 -5.32
CA LEU A 40 -0.98 -0.49 -6.12
C LEU A 40 -2.41 -0.55 -5.57
N ASN A 41 -3.40 -0.67 -6.45
CA ASN A 41 -4.79 -0.74 -6.01
C ASN A 41 -5.25 -2.17 -5.71
N ARG A 42 -6.49 -2.27 -5.21
CA ARG A 42 -7.15 -3.53 -4.87
C ARG A 42 -7.21 -4.53 -6.03
N ASN A 43 -7.42 -4.08 -7.26
CA ASN A 43 -7.50 -4.98 -8.41
C ASN A 43 -6.18 -5.72 -8.64
N VAL A 44 -5.04 -5.02 -8.51
CA VAL A 44 -3.71 -5.62 -8.63
C VAL A 44 -3.43 -6.55 -7.45
N TYR A 45 -3.86 -6.16 -6.24
CA TYR A 45 -3.77 -7.02 -5.06
C TYR A 45 -4.51 -8.35 -5.29
N ASP A 46 -5.79 -8.32 -5.67
CA ASP A 46 -6.63 -9.51 -5.89
C ASP A 46 -6.08 -10.42 -7.01
N GLN A 47 -5.45 -9.85 -8.03
CA GLN A 47 -4.80 -10.63 -9.09
C GLN A 47 -3.50 -11.29 -8.62
N TYR A 48 -2.73 -10.60 -7.78
CA TYR A 48 -1.46 -11.10 -7.26
C TYR A 48 -1.66 -12.22 -6.24
N THR A 49 -2.63 -12.08 -5.34
CA THR A 49 -2.91 -13.06 -4.27
C THR A 49 -3.34 -14.42 -4.81
N LYS A 50 -4.10 -14.47 -5.92
CA LYS A 50 -4.44 -15.72 -6.62
C LYS A 50 -3.22 -16.56 -7.03
N ARG A 51 -2.04 -15.94 -7.17
CA ARG A 51 -0.79 -16.60 -7.55
C ARG A 51 0.04 -17.04 -6.34
N LEU A 52 -0.29 -16.60 -5.13
CA LEU A 52 0.51 -16.89 -3.93
C LEU A 52 0.39 -18.34 -3.47
N ASP A 53 -0.79 -18.94 -3.66
CA ASP A 53 -1.08 -20.35 -3.34
C ASP A 53 -0.34 -21.38 -4.22
N HIS A 54 0.58 -20.93 -5.06
CA HIS A 54 1.30 -21.72 -6.06
C HIS A 54 2.82 -21.64 -5.86
N GLY A 55 3.29 -21.79 -4.62
CA GLY A 55 4.71 -21.92 -4.28
C GLY A 55 5.44 -20.61 -3.98
N VAL A 56 4.71 -19.50 -3.77
CA VAL A 56 5.32 -18.24 -3.34
C VAL A 56 5.29 -18.16 -1.82
N ASN A 57 6.46 -18.15 -1.19
CA ASN A 57 6.58 -17.87 0.23
C ASN A 57 6.77 -16.37 0.46
N GLY A 58 6.33 -15.88 1.61
CA GLY A 58 6.51 -14.48 1.95
C GLY A 58 5.88 -14.09 3.27
N MET A 59 5.67 -12.79 3.41
CA MET A 59 5.00 -12.20 4.57
C MET A 59 3.98 -11.18 4.08
N VAL A 60 2.82 -11.18 4.72
CA VAL A 60 1.82 -10.12 4.56
C VAL A 60 1.89 -9.19 5.76
N ILE A 61 1.79 -7.88 5.50
CA ILE A 61 1.68 -6.83 6.51
C ILE A 61 0.43 -6.02 6.19
N VAL A 62 -0.48 -5.90 7.15
CA VAL A 62 -1.73 -5.14 7.03
C VAL A 62 -1.64 -3.87 7.87
N PHE A 63 -2.28 -2.81 7.39
CA PHE A 63 -2.33 -1.51 8.03
C PHE A 63 -3.74 -0.95 7.96
N ASP A 64 -4.18 -0.28 9.02
CA ASP A 64 -5.49 0.37 9.12
C ASP A 64 -5.35 1.70 9.87
N LEU A 65 -5.94 2.77 9.35
CA LEU A 65 -5.94 4.07 10.02
C LEU A 65 -6.99 4.07 11.14
N ASP A 66 -6.53 4.24 12.38
CA ASP A 66 -7.39 4.25 13.55
C ASP A 66 -8.37 5.43 13.51
N SER A 67 -9.66 5.13 13.68
CA SER A 67 -10.74 6.13 13.74
C SER A 67 -10.78 7.08 12.53
N PHE A 68 -10.39 6.62 11.33
CA PHE A 68 -10.30 7.46 10.14
C PHE A 68 -11.59 8.21 9.79
N LYS A 69 -12.75 7.60 10.00
CA LYS A 69 -14.04 8.28 9.83
C LYS A 69 -14.17 9.53 10.71
N GLN A 70 -13.70 9.49 11.96
CA GLN A 70 -13.75 10.64 12.87
C GLN A 70 -12.83 11.78 12.39
N ILE A 71 -11.67 11.43 11.81
CA ILE A 71 -10.79 12.41 11.18
C ILE A 71 -11.49 13.12 10.02
N ASN A 72 -12.18 12.36 9.16
CA ASN A 72 -12.98 12.95 8.07
C ASN A 72 -14.11 13.83 8.58
N ASP A 73 -14.82 13.38 9.62
CA ASP A 73 -15.94 14.13 10.20
C ASP A 73 -15.47 15.44 10.87
N LEU A 74 -14.25 15.46 11.45
CA LEU A 74 -13.70 16.62 12.17
C LEU A 74 -12.96 17.61 11.27
N TYR A 75 -12.14 17.13 10.33
CA TYR A 75 -11.25 17.96 9.51
C TYR A 75 -11.64 18.00 8.03
N GLY A 76 -12.68 17.26 7.63
CA GLY A 76 -13.16 17.16 6.26
C GLY A 76 -12.37 16.17 5.41
N HIS A 77 -12.98 15.75 4.30
CA HIS A 77 -12.41 14.74 3.40
C HIS A 77 -11.08 15.15 2.76
N GLN A 78 -10.84 16.44 2.52
CA GLN A 78 -9.55 16.91 1.99
C GLN A 78 -8.40 16.59 2.95
N TRP A 79 -8.65 16.69 4.26
CA TRP A 79 -7.66 16.30 5.26
C TRP A 79 -7.52 14.79 5.37
N GLY A 80 -8.63 14.05 5.24
CA GLY A 80 -8.60 12.59 5.11
C GLY A 80 -7.75 12.11 3.94
N ASP A 81 -7.90 12.73 2.77
CA ASP A 81 -7.12 12.46 1.58
C ASP A 81 -5.62 12.72 1.82
N PHE A 82 -5.30 13.82 2.49
CA PHE A 82 -3.93 14.10 2.93
C PHE A 82 -3.39 13.02 3.88
N CYS A 83 -4.18 12.57 4.86
CA CYS A 83 -3.79 11.49 5.78
C CYS A 83 -3.48 10.18 5.04
N LEU A 84 -4.31 9.83 4.05
CA LEU A 84 -4.12 8.64 3.21
C LEU A 84 -2.88 8.76 2.34
N GLN A 85 -2.67 9.92 1.70
CA GLN A 85 -1.48 10.20 0.89
C GLN A 85 -0.19 10.09 1.70
N MET A 86 -0.17 10.71 2.89
CA MET A 86 0.98 10.66 3.78
C MET A 86 1.24 9.23 4.26
N THR A 87 0.20 8.50 4.64
CA THR A 87 0.34 7.10 5.07
C THR A 87 0.88 6.22 3.94
N GLY A 88 0.30 6.32 2.74
CA GLY A 88 0.74 5.57 1.57
C GLY A 88 2.20 5.88 1.19
N ARG A 89 2.61 7.15 1.27
CA ARG A 89 4.01 7.56 1.06
C ARG A 89 4.94 6.92 2.09
N LEU A 90 4.59 6.97 3.37
CA LEU A 90 5.41 6.37 4.44
C LEU A 90 5.51 4.85 4.31
N ILE A 91 4.42 4.17 3.92
CA ILE A 91 4.44 2.74 3.61
C ILE A 91 5.40 2.48 2.44
N LYS A 92 5.28 3.22 1.35
CA LYS A 92 6.16 3.08 0.18
C LYS A 92 7.62 3.26 0.59
N ASP A 93 7.95 4.34 1.29
CA ASP A 93 9.32 4.67 1.69
C ASP A 93 9.97 3.60 2.58
N CYS A 94 9.20 2.92 3.43
CA CYS A 94 9.71 1.89 4.33
C CYS A 94 9.74 0.49 3.69
N PHE A 95 8.78 0.16 2.82
CA PHE A 95 8.55 -1.22 2.40
C PHE A 95 8.79 -1.51 0.91
N HIS A 96 9.00 -0.49 0.06
CA HIS A 96 9.12 -0.70 -1.40
C HIS A 96 10.26 -1.64 -1.83
N LYS A 97 11.29 -1.81 -1.01
CA LYS A 97 12.41 -2.74 -1.28
C LYS A 97 12.11 -4.17 -0.84
N MET A 98 11.16 -4.37 0.06
CA MET A 98 10.79 -5.67 0.62
C MET A 98 9.69 -6.35 -0.18
N GLY A 99 8.81 -5.56 -0.81
CA GLY A 99 7.60 -6.08 -1.40
C GLY A 99 6.78 -5.08 -2.18
N LEU A 100 5.59 -5.52 -2.55
CA LEU A 100 4.60 -4.72 -3.24
C LEU A 100 3.66 -4.08 -2.20
N CYS A 101 3.42 -2.78 -2.34
CA CYS A 101 2.62 -1.97 -1.42
C CYS A 101 1.28 -1.63 -2.08
N TYR A 102 0.19 -1.87 -1.36
CA TYR A 102 -1.18 -1.79 -1.84
C TYR A 102 -2.04 -0.92 -0.95
N ARG A 103 -3.03 -0.26 -1.55
CA ARG A 103 -4.24 0.22 -0.86
C ARG A 103 -5.41 -0.67 -1.29
N ILE A 104 -6.00 -1.37 -0.32
CA ILE A 104 -7.01 -2.41 -0.56
C ILE A 104 -8.43 -1.97 -0.18
N GLY A 105 -8.55 -0.93 0.64
CA GLY A 105 -9.81 -0.36 1.10
C GLY A 105 -9.75 1.16 1.20
N GLY A 106 -10.72 1.76 1.90
CA GLY A 106 -10.77 3.21 2.12
C GLY A 106 -9.56 3.68 2.92
N ASP A 107 -9.33 3.06 4.07
CA ASP A 107 -8.28 3.31 5.06
C ASP A 107 -7.38 2.09 5.31
N GLU A 108 -7.54 1.05 4.51
CA GLU A 108 -6.82 -0.21 4.63
C GLU A 108 -5.69 -0.33 3.60
N PHE A 109 -4.50 -0.67 4.08
CA PHE A 109 -3.32 -0.89 3.26
C PHE A 109 -2.72 -2.27 3.52
N CYS A 110 -1.98 -2.77 2.54
CA CYS A 110 -1.32 -4.06 2.63
C CYS A 110 0.05 -4.02 1.96
N VAL A 111 1.02 -4.75 2.51
CA VAL A 111 2.31 -5.01 1.88
C VAL A 111 2.51 -6.52 1.80
N ILE A 112 2.81 -7.02 0.60
CA ILE A 112 3.20 -8.41 0.41
C ILE A 112 4.70 -8.45 0.15
N CYS A 113 5.43 -8.89 1.16
CA CYS A 113 6.87 -9.01 1.19
C CYS A 113 7.32 -10.33 0.57
N LYS A 114 8.38 -10.29 -0.24
CA LYS A 114 9.06 -11.49 -0.75
C LYS A 114 10.04 -12.11 0.26
N THR A 115 10.34 -11.36 1.32
CA THR A 115 11.17 -11.81 2.45
C THR A 115 10.30 -12.53 3.48
N MET A 116 10.90 -13.51 4.16
CA MET A 116 10.35 -14.14 5.36
C MET A 116 11.14 -13.74 6.62
N ASP A 117 12.08 -12.78 6.48
CA ASP A 117 12.87 -12.26 7.60
C ASP A 117 12.00 -11.37 8.47
N GLU A 118 11.58 -11.94 9.59
CA GLU A 118 10.74 -11.26 10.57
C GLU A 118 11.47 -10.09 11.24
N GLN A 119 12.79 -10.16 11.41
CA GLN A 119 13.55 -9.07 11.99
C GLN A 119 13.57 -7.87 11.05
N GLN A 120 13.80 -8.11 9.76
CA GLN A 120 13.72 -7.08 8.73
C GLN A 120 12.34 -6.41 8.70
N ALA A 121 11.26 -7.18 8.79
CA ALA A 121 9.90 -6.65 8.82
C ALA A 121 9.61 -5.83 10.09
N ARG A 122 10.06 -6.30 11.26
CA ARG A 122 9.94 -5.55 12.51
C ARG A 122 10.69 -4.22 12.47
N ASP A 123 11.89 -4.19 11.89
CA ASP A 123 12.68 -2.97 11.78
C ASP A 123 12.05 -1.97 10.81
N ALA A 124 11.50 -2.42 9.68
CA ALA A 124 10.73 -1.59 8.77
C ALA A 124 9.44 -1.04 9.42
N LEU A 125 8.72 -1.86 10.19
CA LEU A 125 7.56 -1.42 10.97
C LEU A 125 7.93 -0.39 12.03
N ARG A 126 9.03 -0.58 12.77
CA ARG A 126 9.54 0.41 13.73
C ARG A 126 9.88 1.72 13.04
N GLN A 127 10.53 1.66 11.87
CA GLN A 127 10.85 2.84 11.09
C GLN A 127 9.58 3.56 10.62
N PHE A 128 8.57 2.82 10.16
CA PHE A 128 7.27 3.36 9.77
C PHE A 128 6.56 4.07 10.93
N HIS A 129 6.43 3.39 12.09
CA HIS A 129 5.81 3.96 13.29
C HIS A 129 6.55 5.19 13.81
N ARG A 130 7.89 5.18 13.77
CA ARG A 130 8.67 6.37 14.12
C ARG A 130 8.37 7.54 13.18
N LYS A 131 8.38 7.33 11.86
CA LYS A 131 8.13 8.39 10.88
C LYS A 131 6.71 8.96 10.99
N ILE A 132 5.70 8.11 11.20
CA ILE A 132 4.33 8.60 11.33
C ILE A 132 4.16 9.40 12.64
N ASP A 133 4.77 8.97 13.75
CA ASP A 133 4.72 9.72 15.01
C ASP A 133 5.51 11.04 14.94
N GLU A 134 6.65 11.07 14.25
CA GLU A 134 7.38 12.31 13.96
C GLU A 134 6.51 13.27 13.13
N THR A 135 5.81 12.75 12.12
CA THR A 135 4.90 13.55 11.30
C THR A 135 3.74 14.09 12.13
N ARG A 136 3.14 13.27 13.00
CA ARG A 136 2.07 13.66 13.93
C ARG A 136 2.48 14.78 14.89
N LYS A 137 3.74 14.81 15.31
CA LYS A 137 4.27 15.86 16.20
C LYS A 137 4.58 17.19 15.49
N ASN A 138 4.46 17.24 14.16
CA ASN A 138 4.71 18.46 13.41
C ASN A 138 3.61 19.50 13.66
N LYS A 139 3.97 20.58 14.36
CA LYS A 139 3.07 21.68 14.72
C LYS A 139 2.54 22.49 13.53
N ASN A 140 3.11 22.30 12.34
CA ASN A 140 2.65 22.97 11.12
C ASN A 140 1.50 22.24 10.42
N LEU A 141 1.07 21.08 10.91
CA LEU A 141 -0.10 20.39 10.38
C LEU A 141 -1.38 21.14 10.75
N GLN A 142 -2.28 21.28 9.78
CA GLN A 142 -3.57 21.94 9.99
C GLN A 142 -4.56 21.08 10.81
N GLY A 143 -4.35 19.77 10.87
CA GLY A 143 -5.17 18.83 11.63
C GLY A 143 -4.36 17.66 12.20
N GLU A 144 -5.07 16.71 12.80
CA GLU A 144 -4.45 15.52 13.38
C GLU A 144 -4.27 14.41 12.35
N LEU A 145 -3.11 13.74 12.42
CA LEU A 145 -2.86 12.51 11.67
C LEU A 145 -3.29 11.30 12.53
N PRO A 146 -4.10 10.37 11.99
CA PRO A 146 -4.53 9.19 12.71
C PRO A 146 -3.33 8.30 13.06
N MET A 147 -3.48 7.54 14.13
CA MET A 147 -2.59 6.40 14.36
C MET A 147 -2.84 5.34 13.31
N VAL A 148 -1.83 4.51 13.06
CA VAL A 148 -1.97 3.36 12.17
C VAL A 148 -1.77 2.10 13.01
N SER A 149 -2.75 1.22 12.98
CA SER A 149 -2.64 -0.13 13.53
C SER A 149 -2.03 -1.04 12.47
N THR A 150 -1.12 -1.93 12.88
CA THR A 150 -0.41 -2.82 11.96
C THR A 150 -0.38 -4.24 12.47
N GLY A 151 -0.42 -5.21 11.56
CA GLY A 151 -0.18 -6.62 11.86
C GLY A 151 0.56 -7.30 10.70
N TYR A 152 1.23 -8.41 10.97
CA TYR A 152 1.94 -9.19 9.97
C TYR A 152 1.86 -10.68 10.24
N ALA A 153 2.02 -11.48 9.19
CA ALA A 153 2.12 -12.93 9.28
C ALA A 153 2.92 -13.50 8.11
N ILE A 154 3.66 -14.57 8.38
CA ILE A 154 4.38 -15.34 7.36
C ILE A 154 3.41 -16.36 6.74
N PHE A 155 3.55 -16.58 5.44
CA PHE A 155 2.90 -17.66 4.71
C PHE A 155 3.92 -18.43 3.86
N HIS A 156 3.68 -19.72 3.71
CA HIS A 156 4.37 -20.57 2.75
C HIS A 156 3.41 -20.84 1.60
N GLY A 157 3.91 -20.98 0.37
CA GLY A 157 3.11 -21.00 -0.86
C GLY A 157 2.24 -22.24 -1.07
N SER A 158 1.70 -22.82 -0.01
CA SER A 158 0.69 -23.88 -0.06
C SER A 158 -0.71 -23.27 -0.14
N THR A 159 -1.65 -24.02 -0.71
CA THR A 159 -3.04 -23.58 -0.87
C THR A 159 -3.67 -23.13 0.45
N GLY A 160 -4.23 -21.92 0.48
CA GLY A 160 -4.93 -21.35 1.63
C GLY A 160 -4.04 -20.79 2.74
N GLU A 161 -2.71 -20.93 2.65
CA GLU A 161 -1.81 -20.36 3.68
C GLU A 161 -1.79 -18.84 3.65
N TYR A 162 -1.90 -18.23 2.46
CA TYR A 162 -1.99 -16.78 2.34
C TYR A 162 -3.21 -16.23 3.08
N ASP A 163 -4.39 -16.80 2.85
CA ASP A 163 -5.64 -16.38 3.50
C ASP A 163 -5.57 -16.57 5.03
N MET A 164 -4.92 -17.64 5.50
CA MET A 164 -4.68 -17.83 6.93
C MET A 164 -3.73 -16.78 7.50
N ALA A 165 -2.68 -16.40 6.76
CA ALA A 165 -1.75 -15.37 7.18
C ALA A 165 -2.42 -13.99 7.25
N VAL A 166 -3.26 -13.64 6.27
CA VAL A 166 -4.06 -12.39 6.32
C VAL A 166 -4.92 -12.36 7.58
N LYS A 167 -5.66 -13.45 7.88
CA LYS A 167 -6.47 -13.55 9.11
C LYS A 167 -5.64 -13.39 10.40
N LYS A 168 -4.43 -13.95 10.44
CA LYS A 168 -3.52 -13.80 11.59
C LYS A 168 -3.02 -12.35 11.72
N ALA A 169 -2.64 -11.73 10.60
CA ALA A 169 -2.19 -10.34 10.57
C ALA A 169 -3.31 -9.39 11.00
N ASP A 170 -4.54 -9.59 10.52
CA ASP A 170 -5.71 -8.82 10.93
C ASP A 170 -6.03 -8.98 12.41
N ALA A 171 -5.97 -10.21 12.94
CA ALA A 171 -6.18 -10.46 14.37
C ALA A 171 -5.13 -9.75 15.23
N GLN A 172 -3.86 -9.75 14.81
CA GLN A 172 -2.79 -9.01 15.48
C GLN A 172 -3.05 -7.50 15.44
N MET A 173 -3.40 -6.96 14.28
CA MET A 173 -3.74 -5.54 14.09
C MET A 173 -4.93 -5.12 14.97
N TYR A 174 -5.99 -5.93 15.02
CA TYR A 174 -7.17 -5.67 15.83
C TYR A 174 -6.86 -5.69 17.32
N GLY A 175 -5.96 -6.57 17.76
CA GLY A 175 -5.44 -6.59 19.13
C GLY A 175 -4.78 -5.26 19.54
N TYR A 176 -3.98 -4.67 18.65
CA TYR A 176 -3.38 -3.35 18.89
C TYR A 176 -4.43 -2.24 18.98
N LYS A 177 -5.42 -2.26 18.09
CA LYS A 177 -6.53 -1.28 18.04
C LYS A 177 -7.34 -1.29 19.35
N ASN A 178 -7.62 -2.47 19.90
CA ASN A 178 -8.37 -2.60 21.16
C ASN A 178 -7.55 -2.20 22.39
N ASN A 179 -6.29 -2.61 22.46
CA ASN A 179 -5.42 -2.24 23.58
C ASN A 179 -5.26 -0.71 23.71
N ARG A 180 -5.22 0.02 22.59
CA ARG A 180 -5.14 1.49 22.59
C ARG A 180 -6.47 2.16 22.95
N LYS A 181 -7.60 1.62 22.49
CA LYS A 181 -8.93 2.12 22.90
C LYS A 181 -9.20 1.91 24.39
N GLY A 182 -8.61 0.87 24.99
CA GLY A 182 -8.76 0.55 26.40
C GLY A 182 -7.72 1.19 27.34
N ASN A 183 -6.61 1.74 26.84
CA ASN A 183 -5.52 2.23 27.69
C ASN A 183 -4.75 3.43 27.08
N PRO A 184 -5.17 4.69 27.35
CA PRO A 184 -4.52 5.89 26.81
C PRO A 184 -3.09 6.15 27.31
N ASP A 185 -2.69 5.58 28.46
CA ASP A 185 -1.51 6.04 29.22
C ASP A 185 -0.22 5.21 29.06
N THR A 186 -0.19 4.15 28.23
CA THR A 186 0.98 3.24 28.20
C THR A 186 2.11 3.64 27.24
N LEU A 187 1.98 4.75 26.49
CA LEU A 187 2.90 5.09 25.39
C LEU A 187 4.08 6.00 25.75
N GLN A 188 4.45 6.13 27.02
CA GLN A 188 5.73 6.76 27.40
C GLN A 188 6.90 5.77 27.52
N LYS A 189 6.69 4.47 27.34
CA LYS A 189 7.76 3.47 27.47
C LYS A 189 7.61 2.31 26.50
N GLN A 190 8.01 2.51 25.25
CA GLN A 190 8.48 1.44 24.36
C GLN A 190 9.27 2.02 23.19
#